data_AF-A0A063BGX4-F1
#
_entry.id   AF-A0A063BGX4-F1
#
_cell.length_a   1.000
_cell.length_b   1.000
_cell.length_c   1.000
_cell.angle_alpha   90.00
_cell.angle_beta   90.00
_cell.angle_gamma   90.00
#
_symmetry.space_group_name_H-M   'P 1'
#
loop_
_entity.id
_entity.type
_entity.pdbx_description
1 polymer ?
#
loop_
_entity_poly.entity_id
_entity_poly.type
_entity_poly.pdbx_seq_one_letter_code
_entity_poly.pdbx_strand_id
1 'polypeptide(L)'
;MLNTGGKLKPTAHLVCIVYDAHSGHIAHVHHEISLHKGPHATQAEAEAAALDQLKKRGKDASKFRVLHIKPDELSPLGRYKVDPQRRTLEQL
;
A
#
# COMPACT_ATOMS: atom_id res chain seq x y z
N MET A 1 23.63 -19.15 20.51
CA MET A 1 22.48 -18.54 21.23
C MET A 1 22.07 -17.28 20.48
N LEU A 2 20.95 -17.31 19.75
CA LEU A 2 20.39 -16.12 19.10
C LEU A 2 19.65 -15.31 20.16
N ASN A 3 20.23 -14.18 20.55
CA ASN A 3 19.75 -13.35 21.65
C ASN A 3 18.74 -12.30 21.14
N THR A 4 17.58 -12.27 21.81
CA THR A 4 16.63 -11.15 21.98
C THR A 4 15.88 -10.60 20.76
N GLY A 5 14.55 -10.73 20.83
CA GLY A 5 13.55 -10.01 20.03
C GLY A 5 13.57 -8.50 20.30
N GLY A 6 14.59 -7.82 19.79
CA GLY A 6 14.58 -6.37 19.66
C GLY A 6 13.54 -5.97 18.62
N LYS A 7 12.52 -5.19 19.01
CA LYS A 7 11.61 -4.55 18.05
C LYS A 7 12.45 -3.63 17.17
N LEU A 8 12.77 -4.07 15.95
CA LEU A 8 13.34 -3.20 14.94
C LEU A 8 12.32 -2.10 14.66
N LYS A 9 12.65 -0.86 15.02
CA LYS A 9 11.80 0.29 14.69
C LYS A 9 11.88 0.54 13.19
N PRO A 10 10.74 0.58 12.47
CA PRO A 10 10.72 1.04 11.09
C PRO A 10 11.30 2.46 11.00
N THR A 11 12.12 2.71 9.98
CA THR A 11 12.61 4.05 9.65
C THR A 11 11.73 4.73 8.61
N ALA A 12 10.99 3.96 7.81
CA ALA A 12 9.95 4.45 6.93
C ALA A 12 8.83 3.41 6.77
N HIS A 13 7.61 3.90 6.55
CA HIS A 13 6.45 3.08 6.24
C HIS A 13 5.65 3.77 5.14
N LEU A 14 5.68 3.20 3.94
CA LEU A 14 4.89 3.65 2.81
C LEU A 14 3.69 2.71 2.66
N VAL A 15 2.53 3.30 2.39
CA VAL A 15 1.31 2.55 2.09
C VAL A 15 0.73 3.08 0.80
N CYS A 16 0.45 2.18 -0.12
CA CYS A 16 -0.23 2.48 -1.36
C CYS A 16 -1.40 1.51 -1.57
N ILE A 17 -2.55 2.08 -1.92
CA ILE A 17 -3.77 1.37 -2.21
C ILE A 17 -3.94 1.34 -3.71
N VAL A 18 -4.02 0.15 -4.28
CA VAL A 18 -4.38 -0.03 -5.67
C VAL A 18 -5.87 -0.30 -5.77
N TYR A 19 -6.57 0.57 -6.49
CA TYR A 19 -8.02 0.55 -6.60
C TYR A 19 -8.48 0.64 -8.05
N ASP A 20 -9.63 0.06 -8.34
CA ASP A 20 -10.27 0.15 -9.65
C ASP A 20 -10.75 1.59 -9.88
N ALA A 21 -10.32 2.20 -10.98
CA ALA A 21 -10.53 3.63 -11.24
C ALA A 21 -12.00 4.00 -11.47
N HIS A 22 -12.84 3.03 -11.83
CA HIS A 22 -14.25 3.27 -12.12
C HIS A 22 -15.10 3.12 -10.86
N SER A 23 -14.92 2.01 -10.15
CA SER A 23 -15.75 1.64 -9.01
C SER A 23 -15.21 2.14 -7.68
N GLY A 24 -13.90 2.39 -7.55
CA GLY A 24 -13.25 2.69 -6.27
C GLY A 24 -12.94 1.46 -5.41
N HIS A 25 -13.22 0.26 -5.93
CA HIS A 25 -12.98 -0.98 -5.21
C HIS A 25 -11.48 -1.23 -5.02
N ILE A 26 -11.07 -1.54 -3.79
CA ILE A 26 -9.67 -1.81 -3.46
C ILE A 26 -9.30 -3.20 -3.96
N ALA A 27 -8.31 -3.27 -4.84
CA ALA A 27 -7.81 -4.53 -5.38
C ALA A 27 -6.59 -5.05 -4.61
N HIS A 28 -5.79 -4.15 -4.05
CA HIS A 28 -4.61 -4.48 -3.27
C HIS A 28 -4.24 -3.32 -2.33
N VAL A 29 -3.78 -3.64 -1.13
CA VAL A 29 -3.10 -2.70 -0.25
C VAL A 29 -1.66 -3.17 -0.11
N HIS A 30 -0.72 -2.31 -0.45
CA HIS A 30 0.71 -2.60 -0.40
C HIS A 30 1.34 -1.79 0.74
N HIS A 31 2.07 -2.48 1.60
CA HIS A 31 2.86 -1.87 2.66
C HIS A 31 4.33 -2.12 2.38
N GLU A 32 5.11 -1.05 2.36
CA GLU A 32 6.56 -1.12 2.27
C GLU A 32 7.15 -0.55 3.56
N ILE A 33 7.86 -1.40 4.29
CA ILE A 33 8.39 -1.11 5.62
C ILE A 33 9.90 -1.19 5.54
N SER A 34 10.57 -0.04 5.64
CA SER A 34 12.02 0.02 5.75
C SER A 34 12.44 -0.08 7.21
N LEU A 35 13.39 -0.97 7.50
CA LEU A 35 14.00 -1.11 8.82
C LEU A 35 15.32 -0.33 8.89
N HIS A 36 15.78 -0.05 10.10
CA HIS A 36 17.01 0.70 10.35
C HIS A 36 18.20 0.16 9.53
N LYS A 37 18.85 1.05 8.76
CA LYS A 37 19.94 0.79 7.81
C LYS A 37 19.57 0.03 6.52
N GLY A 38 18.30 -0.23 6.26
CA GLY A 38 17.83 -0.73 4.97
C GLY A 38 17.68 0.39 3.93
N PRO A 39 17.65 0.04 2.63
CA PRO A 39 17.30 1.00 1.59
C PRO A 39 15.88 1.55 1.83
N HIS A 40 15.73 2.85 1.61
CA HIS A 40 14.44 3.52 1.62
C HIS A 40 13.87 3.46 0.22
N ALA A 41 12.75 2.75 0.06
CA ALA A 41 12.01 2.81 -1.18
C ALA A 41 11.35 4.17 -1.32
N THR A 42 11.31 4.66 -2.55
CA THR A 42 10.55 5.84 -2.95
C THR A 42 9.08 5.48 -3.16
N GLN A 43 8.20 6.48 -3.16
CA GLN A 43 6.78 6.25 -3.49
C GLN A 43 6.60 5.63 -4.89
N ALA A 44 7.43 6.03 -5.85
CA ALA A 44 7.38 5.49 -7.21
C ALA A 44 7.78 4.00 -7.26
N GLU A 45 8.78 3.59 -6.47
CA GLU A 45 9.17 2.17 -6.36
C GLU A 45 8.07 1.35 -5.68
N ALA A 46 7.49 1.88 -4.60
CA ALA A 46 6.35 1.25 -3.90
C ALA A 46 5.14 1.08 -4.83
N GLU A 47 4.83 2.09 -5.64
CA GLU A 47 3.78 2.03 -6.66
C GLU A 47 4.06 0.98 -7.73
N ALA A 48 5.28 0.96 -8.28
CA ALA A 48 5.68 -0.01 -9.28
C ALA A 48 5.59 -1.45 -8.74
N ALA A 49 6.03 -1.67 -7.50
CA ALA A 49 5.93 -2.96 -6.81
C ALA A 49 4.47 -3.39 -6.59
N ALA A 50 3.60 -2.46 -6.16
CA ALA A 50 2.19 -2.72 -5.97
C ALA A 50 1.46 -3.09 -7.27
N LEU A 51 1.77 -2.40 -8.37
CA LEU A 51 1.21 -2.69 -9.71
C LEU A 51 1.74 -4.01 -10.27
N ASP A 52 3.02 -4.33 -10.04
CA ASP A 52 3.62 -5.62 -10.45
C ASP A 52 2.91 -6.82 -9.80
N GLN A 53 2.50 -6.70 -8.53
CA GLN A 53 1.70 -7.73 -7.85
C GLN A 53 0.34 -8.00 -8.52
N LEU A 54 -0.28 -6.98 -9.12
CA LEU A 54 -1.54 -7.15 -9.87
C LEU A 54 -1.29 -7.81 -11.23
N LYS A 55 -0.23 -7.41 -11.94
CA LYS A 55 0.17 -8.02 -13.22
C LYS A 55 0.47 -9.51 -13.04
N LYS A 56 1.20 -9.88 -11.98
CA LYS A 56 1.49 -11.28 -11.62
C LYS A 56 0.23 -12.11 -11.36
N ARG A 57 -0.90 -11.48 -11.00
CA ARG A 57 -2.21 -12.11 -10.82
C ARG A 57 -3.07 -12.09 -12.09
N GLY A 58 -2.49 -11.75 -13.23
CA GLY A 58 -3.19 -11.70 -14.53
C GLY A 58 -4.20 -10.56 -14.65
N LYS A 59 -4.14 -9.55 -13.78
CA LYS A 59 -5.05 -8.39 -13.87
C LYS A 59 -4.49 -7.34 -14.81
N ASP A 60 -5.39 -6.74 -15.58
CA ASP A 60 -5.09 -5.60 -16.44
C ASP A 60 -4.81 -4.35 -15.59
N ALA A 61 -3.53 -4.00 -15.47
CA ALA A 61 -3.07 -2.87 -14.67
C ALA A 61 -3.64 -1.52 -15.14
N SER A 62 -4.08 -1.39 -16.40
CA SER A 62 -4.57 -0.11 -16.95
C SER A 62 -5.88 0.38 -16.32
N LYS A 63 -6.64 -0.54 -15.70
CA LYS A 63 -7.91 -0.23 -15.02
C LYS A 63 -7.72 0.28 -13.60
N PHE A 64 -6.51 0.16 -13.07
CA PHE A 64 -6.21 0.48 -11.69
C PHE A 64 -5.48 1.81 -11.56
N ARG A 65 -5.70 2.47 -10.43
CA ARG A 65 -4.95 3.64 -9.98
C ARG A 65 -4.41 3.39 -8.59
N VAL A 66 -3.41 4.19 -8.22
CA VAL A 66 -2.76 4.09 -6.92
C VAL A 66 -3.05 5.34 -6.10
N LEU A 67 -3.39 5.14 -4.83
CA LEU A 67 -3.55 6.18 -3.83
C LEU A 67 -2.54 5.94 -2.71
N HIS A 68 -1.66 6.91 -2.46
CA HIS A 68 -0.78 6.89 -1.30
C HIS A 68 -1.54 7.43 -0.09
N ILE A 69 -1.45 6.71 1.01
CA ILE A 69 -2.07 7.07 2.29
C ILE A 69 -1.04 7.01 3.40
N LYS A 70 -1.37 7.60 4.56
CA LYS A 70 -0.58 7.36 5.75
C LYS A 70 -0.96 6.02 6.38
N PRO A 71 -0.02 5.33 7.05
CA PRO A 71 -0.33 4.06 7.72
C PRO A 71 -1.47 4.13 8.75
N ASP A 72 -1.61 5.27 9.43
CA ASP A 72 -2.63 5.52 10.44
C ASP A 72 -4.04 5.74 9.87
N GLU A 73 -4.17 5.98 8.56
CA GLU A 73 -5.47 6.13 7.89
C GLU A 73 -6.16 4.78 7.64
N LEU A 74 -5.42 3.67 7.78
CA LEU A 74 -5.94 2.31 7.54
C LEU A 74 -5.94 1.49 8.83
N SER A 75 -7.13 1.23 9.36
CA SER A 75 -7.32 0.28 10.44
C SER A 75 -7.35 -1.15 9.89
N PRO A 76 -6.61 -2.12 10.49
CA PRO A 76 -6.64 -3.51 10.05
C PRO A 76 -8.04 -4.16 10.08
N LEU A 77 -8.95 -3.61 10.88
CA LEU A 77 -10.32 -4.12 11.03
C LEU A 77 -11.35 -3.32 10.23
N GLY A 78 -10.94 -2.21 9.62
CA GLY A 78 -11.85 -1.35 8.86
C GLY A 78 -12.18 -1.94 7.50
N ARG A 79 -13.40 -1.69 7.03
CA ARG A 79 -13.78 -1.88 5.63
C ARG A 79 -13.63 -0.54 4.92
N TYR A 80 -13.01 -0.56 3.76
CA TYR A 80 -12.66 0.66 3.05
C TYR A 80 -12.97 0.57 1.57
N LYS A 81 -13.14 1.74 0.97
CA LYS A 81 -13.24 1.97 -0.46
C LYS A 81 -12.51 3.27 -0.79
N VAL A 82 -12.04 3.42 -2.03
CA VAL A 82 -11.53 4.71 -2.50
C VAL A 82 -12.66 5.46 -3.21
N ASP A 83 -12.83 6.74 -2.94
CA ASP A 83 -13.59 7.64 -3.81
C ASP A 83 -12.69 8.01 -5.02
N PRO A 84 -12.98 7.55 -6.24
CA PRO A 84 -12.11 7.83 -7.40
C PRO A 84 -12.12 9.30 -7.85
N GLN A 85 -13.19 10.04 -7.54
CA GLN A 85 -13.32 11.45 -7.90
C GLN A 85 -12.50 12.32 -6.97
N ARG A 86 -12.62 12.07 -5.66
CA ARG A 86 -11.91 12.84 -4.62
C ARG A 86 -10.51 12.30 -4.35
N ARG A 87 -10.21 11.08 -4.79
CA ARG A 87 -8.97 10.33 -4.54
C ARG A 87 -8.68 10.24 -3.04
N THR A 88 -9.71 9.89 -2.28
CA THR A 88 -9.65 9.76 -0.81
C THR A 88 -10.06 8.35 -0.38
N LEU A 89 -9.49 7.88 0.72
CA LEU A 89 -9.94 6.66 1.37
C LEU A 89 -11.22 6.96 2.18
N GLU A 90 -12.24 6.14 2.00
CA GLU A 90 -13.50 6.21 2.72
C GLU A 90 -13.74 4.92 3.48
N GLN A 91 -14.20 5.04 4.72
CA GLN A 91 -14.63 3.90 5.52
C GLN A 91 -16.08 3.54 5.19
N LEU A 92 -16.34 2.24 5.03
CA LEU A 92 -17.67 1.66 4.74
C LEU A 92 -18.43 1.28 6.00
#